data_AF-A0A445DUR8-F1
#
_entry.id   AF-A0A445DUR8-F1
#
_cell.length_a   1.000
_cell.length_b   1.000
_cell.length_c   1.000
_cell.angle_alpha   90.00
_cell.angle_beta   90.00
_cell.angle_gamma   90.00
#
_symmetry.space_group_name_H-M   'P 1'
#
loop_
_entity.id
_entity.type
_entity.pdbx_description
1 polymer ?
#
loop_
_entity_poly.entity_id
_entity_poly.type
_entity_poly.pdbx_seq_one_letter_code
_entity_poly.pdbx_strand_id
1 'polypeptide(L)'
;MKDGKCTKFYPKRFVDQTRFDEDGYPIYRRHNMRVTVKINNVDIDNRFVVPYNLLLLTEYQAHINLEFCKMSNAIEYLFKYVNKGSDQVNATVGDTYQGGQSSEVVDEVKQYYDCLQKLTFRLPNQQHVVFDDANIIIHVYLRNKDLVTMFMGSMIAHRRFPEGWALTYVEYP
;
A
#
# COMPACT_ATOMS: atom_id res chain seq x y z
N MET A 1 18.70 11.80 8.57
CA MET A 1 19.33 12.93 7.83
C MET A 1 20.68 12.47 7.33
N LYS A 2 21.14 12.95 6.17
CA LYS A 2 22.48 12.69 5.64
C LYS A 2 23.05 14.01 5.13
N ASP A 3 24.25 14.37 5.55
CA ASP A 3 24.93 15.63 5.16
C ASP A 3 24.09 16.89 5.41
N GLY A 4 23.39 16.94 6.56
CA GLY A 4 22.49 18.05 6.92
C GLY A 4 21.22 18.13 6.08
N LYS A 5 20.98 17.18 5.16
CA LYS A 5 19.79 17.13 4.30
C LYS A 5 18.88 15.98 4.69
N CYS A 6 17.58 16.19 4.52
CA CYS A 6 16.60 15.12 4.67
C CYS A 6 16.75 14.13 3.51
N THR A 7 16.95 12.86 3.81
CA THR A 7 17.04 11.77 2.81
C THR A 7 15.75 11.54 2.04
N LYS A 8 14.64 12.12 2.52
CA LYS A 8 13.32 12.11 1.86
C LYS A 8 13.03 13.41 1.12
N PHE A 9 14.03 14.29 1.00
CA PHE A 9 13.97 15.56 0.26
C PHE A 9 12.93 16.54 0.79
N TYR A 10 12.77 16.59 2.12
CA TYR A 10 12.02 17.65 2.79
C TYR A 10 12.93 18.84 3.12
N PRO A 11 12.42 20.09 3.06
CA PRO A 11 11.07 20.47 2.61
C PRO A 11 10.87 20.30 1.09
N LYS A 12 9.66 19.88 0.69
CA LYS A 12 9.27 19.75 -0.72
C LYS A 12 9.00 21.12 -1.34
N ARG A 13 9.02 21.22 -2.67
CA ARG A 13 8.66 22.47 -3.37
C ARG A 13 7.15 22.70 -3.32
N PHE A 14 6.72 23.96 -3.39
CA PHE A 14 5.32 24.29 -3.63
C PHE A 14 4.93 23.88 -5.04
N VAL A 15 3.73 23.34 -5.19
CA VAL A 15 3.15 22.89 -6.45
C VAL A 15 1.64 23.11 -6.38
N ASP A 16 1.06 23.78 -7.37
CA ASP A 16 -0.36 24.17 -7.31
C ASP A 16 -1.32 23.04 -7.69
N GLN A 17 -0.83 21.97 -8.32
CA GLN A 17 -1.64 20.80 -8.72
C GLN A 17 -0.86 19.50 -8.56
N THR A 18 -1.58 18.41 -8.29
CA THR A 18 -0.98 17.07 -8.25
C THR A 18 -0.71 16.60 -9.67
N ARG A 19 0.50 16.11 -9.94
CA ARG A 19 0.92 15.57 -11.24
C ARG A 19 1.86 14.38 -11.06
N PHE A 20 2.14 13.66 -12.12
CA PHE A 20 3.15 12.59 -12.13
C PHE A 20 4.45 13.12 -12.75
N ASP A 21 5.60 12.68 -12.26
CA ASP A 21 6.88 12.90 -12.92
C ASP A 21 7.14 11.89 -14.06
N GLU A 22 8.27 12.01 -14.72
CA GLU A 22 8.69 11.14 -15.83
C GLU A 22 8.85 9.68 -15.39
N ASP A 23 9.21 9.46 -14.12
CA ASP A 23 9.34 8.15 -13.49
C ASP A 23 8.00 7.62 -12.94
N GLY A 24 6.89 8.33 -13.15
CA GLY A 24 5.55 7.91 -12.73
C GLY A 24 5.26 8.06 -11.24
N TYR A 25 6.08 8.78 -10.47
CA TYR A 25 5.81 9.10 -9.07
C TYR A 25 4.89 10.32 -8.93
N PRO A 26 3.95 10.31 -7.97
CA PRO A 26 3.07 11.43 -7.73
C PRO A 26 3.82 12.60 -7.06
N ILE A 27 3.84 13.74 -7.73
CA ILE A 27 4.16 15.05 -7.16
C ILE A 27 2.84 15.65 -6.65
N TYR A 28 2.60 15.52 -5.35
CA TYR A 28 1.41 16.06 -4.71
C TYR A 28 1.38 17.59 -4.66
N ARG A 29 0.18 18.14 -4.82
CA ARG A 29 -0.11 19.56 -4.59
C ARG A 29 0.32 20.01 -3.20
N ARG A 30 1.07 21.11 -3.14
CA ARG A 30 1.49 21.83 -1.94
C ARG A 30 1.31 23.32 -2.22
N HIS A 31 0.13 23.85 -1.90
CA HIS A 31 -0.16 25.27 -2.10
C HIS A 31 0.53 26.12 -1.05
N ASN A 32 1.04 27.30 -1.43
CA ASN A 32 1.57 28.23 -0.45
C ASN A 32 0.42 28.93 0.29
N MET A 33 0.04 28.39 1.45
CA MET A 33 -1.03 28.94 2.29
C MET A 33 -0.57 30.14 3.13
N ARG A 34 0.74 30.44 3.16
CA ARG A 34 1.33 31.44 4.07
C ARG A 34 1.02 31.19 5.56
N VAL A 35 0.70 29.93 5.90
CA VAL A 35 0.48 29.48 7.28
C VAL A 35 1.70 28.68 7.72
N THR A 36 2.27 29.05 8.86
CA THR A 36 3.45 28.41 9.45
C THR A 36 3.23 28.18 10.95
N VAL A 37 3.77 27.07 11.46
CA VAL A 37 3.84 26.77 12.89
C VAL A 37 5.30 26.66 13.29
N LYS A 38 5.68 27.28 14.42
CA LYS A 38 7.06 27.22 14.91
C LYS A 38 7.26 25.94 15.74
N ILE A 39 8.13 25.05 15.28
CA ILE A 39 8.52 23.82 15.99
C ILE A 39 10.04 23.84 16.13
N ASN A 40 10.56 23.71 17.36
CA ASN A 40 12.00 23.77 17.65
C ASN A 40 12.70 24.99 17.03
N ASN A 41 12.07 26.17 17.11
CA ASN A 41 12.55 27.43 16.49
C ASN A 41 12.65 27.42 14.95
N VAL A 42 12.08 26.43 14.28
CA VAL A 42 11.97 26.37 12.81
C VAL A 42 10.53 26.65 12.42
N ASP A 43 10.32 27.55 11.46
CA ASP A 43 9.00 27.79 10.89
C ASP A 43 8.65 26.66 9.91
N ILE A 44 7.63 25.89 10.25
CA ILE A 44 7.19 24.71 9.50
C ILE A 44 5.88 25.03 8.78
N ASP A 45 5.85 24.78 7.48
CA ASP A 45 4.66 24.81 6.65
C ASP A 45 4.36 23.43 6.05
N ASN A 46 3.35 23.36 5.16
CA ASN A 46 2.95 22.13 4.49
C ASN A 46 4.02 21.52 3.57
N ARG A 47 5.17 22.18 3.33
CA ARG A 47 6.28 21.58 2.58
C ARG A 47 7.01 20.52 3.38
N PHE A 48 6.91 20.56 4.71
CA PHE A 48 7.62 19.66 5.64
C PHE A 48 6.81 18.41 6.03
N VAL A 49 5.53 18.36 5.68
CA VAL A 49 4.60 17.32 6.14
C VAL A 49 4.19 16.42 4.97
N VAL A 50 3.96 15.13 5.22
CA VAL A 50 3.37 14.23 4.21
C VAL A 50 1.93 14.68 3.94
N PRO A 51 1.50 14.82 2.66
CA PRO A 51 0.13 15.22 2.34
C PRO A 51 -0.87 14.29 3.02
N TYR A 52 -1.99 14.85 3.47
CA TYR A 52 -3.06 14.10 4.12
C TYR A 52 -4.41 14.56 3.61
N ASN A 53 -5.39 13.67 3.69
CA ASN A 53 -6.78 14.01 3.48
C ASN A 53 -7.39 14.46 4.81
N LEU A 54 -7.85 15.70 4.91
CA LEU A 54 -8.39 16.26 6.16
C LEU A 54 -9.63 15.48 6.65
N LEU A 55 -10.47 14.98 5.74
CA LEU A 55 -11.65 14.20 6.11
C LEU A 55 -11.22 12.87 6.76
N LEU A 56 -10.31 12.15 6.13
CA LEU A 56 -9.81 10.88 6.68
C LEU A 56 -9.03 11.06 7.98
N LEU A 57 -8.21 12.11 8.06
CA LEU A 57 -7.46 12.44 9.27
C LEU A 57 -8.42 12.68 10.46
N THR A 58 -9.49 13.43 10.22
CA THR A 58 -10.46 13.77 11.27
C THR A 58 -11.36 12.59 11.61
N GLU A 59 -11.81 11.84 10.60
CA GLU A 59 -12.71 10.71 10.77
C GLU A 59 -12.07 9.55 11.53
N TYR A 60 -10.80 9.25 11.26
CA TYR A 60 -10.10 8.10 11.83
C TYR A 60 -9.02 8.46 12.84
N GLN A 61 -8.81 9.75 13.12
CA GLN A 61 -7.75 10.25 14.00
C GLN A 61 -6.35 9.70 13.65
N ALA A 62 -6.12 9.44 12.36
CA ALA A 62 -4.90 8.81 11.85
C ALA A 62 -4.41 9.51 10.59
N HIS A 63 -3.08 9.64 10.45
CA HIS A 63 -2.48 10.10 9.21
C HIS A 63 -2.54 8.97 8.17
N ILE A 64 -3.44 9.09 7.20
CA ILE A 64 -3.67 8.11 6.15
C ILE A 64 -3.03 8.60 4.86
N ASN A 65 -2.08 7.82 4.35
CA ASN A 65 -1.45 8.08 3.07
C ASN A 65 -2.35 7.58 1.92
N LEU A 66 -2.72 8.46 0.99
CA LEU A 66 -3.51 8.13 -0.19
C LEU A 66 -2.65 8.20 -1.44
N GLU A 67 -2.56 7.08 -2.15
CA GLU A 67 -1.77 6.92 -3.37
C GLU A 67 -2.69 6.78 -4.58
N PHE A 68 -2.38 7.50 -5.67
CA PHE A 68 -3.08 7.35 -6.94
C PHE A 68 -2.36 6.32 -7.81
N CYS A 69 -2.94 5.13 -7.93
CA CYS A 69 -2.37 4.05 -8.73
C CYS A 69 -2.83 4.15 -10.20
N LYS A 70 -2.18 5.01 -10.99
CA LYS A 70 -2.48 5.16 -12.44
C LYS A 70 -1.43 4.53 -13.36
N MET A 71 -0.18 4.41 -12.91
CA MET A 71 0.94 3.91 -13.72
C MET A 71 1.48 2.58 -13.19
N SER A 72 2.18 1.82 -14.04
CA SER A 72 2.82 0.53 -13.70
C SER A 72 3.63 0.58 -12.41
N ASN A 73 4.39 1.66 -12.20
CA ASN A 73 5.25 1.81 -11.02
C ASN A 73 4.44 1.92 -9.72
N ALA A 74 3.22 2.47 -9.78
CA ALA A 74 2.33 2.50 -8.61
C ALA A 74 1.71 1.13 -8.32
N ILE A 75 1.52 0.30 -9.36
CA ILE A 75 1.09 -1.10 -9.22
C ILE A 75 2.22 -1.92 -8.60
N GLU A 76 3.46 -1.79 -9.08
CA GLU A 76 4.63 -2.42 -8.47
C GLU A 76 4.82 -2.01 -7.01
N TYR A 77 4.63 -0.72 -6.72
CA TYR A 77 4.67 -0.21 -5.36
C TYR A 77 3.56 -0.85 -4.50
N LEU A 78 2.32 -0.94 -4.99
CA LEU A 78 1.26 -1.63 -4.28
C LEU A 78 1.60 -3.10 -4.01
N PHE A 79 2.08 -3.83 -5.02
CA PHE A 79 2.52 -5.22 -4.87
C PHE A 79 3.65 -5.35 -3.84
N LYS A 80 4.62 -4.44 -3.84
CA LYS A 80 5.68 -4.41 -2.83
C LYS A 80 5.10 -4.33 -1.43
N TYR A 81 4.08 -3.49 -1.18
CA TYR A 81 3.47 -3.34 0.14
C TYR A 81 2.57 -4.50 0.53
N VAL A 82 1.82 -5.07 -0.41
CA VAL A 82 1.00 -6.27 -0.18
C VAL A 82 1.88 -7.47 0.20
N ASN A 83 3.08 -7.57 -0.39
CA ASN A 83 4.03 -8.66 -0.13
C ASN A 83 5.15 -8.25 0.85
N LYS A 84 4.98 -7.14 1.58
CA LYS A 84 6.00 -6.67 2.54
C LYS A 84 5.78 -7.39 3.87
N GLY A 85 6.77 -8.15 4.32
CA GLY A 85 6.73 -8.82 5.62
C GLY A 85 5.99 -10.16 5.65
N SER A 86 5.48 -10.63 4.50
CA SER A 86 5.26 -12.07 4.35
C SER A 86 6.64 -12.72 4.21
N ASP A 87 7.02 -13.54 5.18
CA ASP A 87 8.22 -14.37 5.11
C ASP A 87 8.13 -15.23 3.84
N GLN A 88 8.94 -14.89 2.84
CA GLN A 88 9.02 -15.67 1.62
C GLN A 88 9.91 -16.88 1.90
N VAL A 89 9.29 -18.04 2.08
CA VAL A 89 10.00 -19.32 2.01
C VAL A 89 10.19 -19.65 0.53
N ASN A 90 11.42 -19.49 0.04
CA ASN A 90 11.81 -20.10 -1.23
C ASN A 90 12.00 -21.61 -1.00
N ALA A 91 10.94 -22.39 -1.18
CA ALA A 91 11.04 -23.84 -1.20
C ALA A 91 11.47 -24.28 -2.60
N THR A 92 12.64 -24.91 -2.70
CA THR A 92 13.10 -25.57 -3.93
C THR A 92 12.52 -26.98 -3.93
N VAL A 93 11.57 -27.28 -4.82
CA VAL A 93 11.15 -28.67 -5.05
C VAL A 93 12.20 -29.27 -5.98
N GLY A 94 13.22 -29.89 -5.39
CA GLY A 94 14.09 -30.81 -6.11
C GLY A 94 13.43 -32.17 -6.11
N ASP A 95 13.14 -32.72 -7.28
CA ASP A 95 12.79 -34.14 -7.37
C ASP A 95 13.98 -34.95 -6.84
N THR A 96 13.73 -35.79 -5.84
CA THR A 96 14.69 -36.82 -5.45
C THR A 96 14.76 -37.82 -6.61
N TYR A 97 15.66 -37.59 -7.56
CA TYR A 97 15.95 -38.55 -8.61
C TYR A 97 16.49 -39.84 -7.99
N GLN A 98 15.61 -40.80 -7.70
CA GLN A 98 16.00 -42.20 -7.72
C GLN A 98 16.23 -42.56 -9.18
N GLY A 99 17.45 -43.02 -9.47
CA GLY A 99 18.02 -43.04 -10.80
C GLY A 99 17.15 -43.68 -11.87
N GLY A 100 17.10 -43.01 -13.02
CA GLY A 100 16.48 -43.51 -14.24
C GLY A 100 16.43 -42.39 -15.27
N GLN A 101 17.04 -42.62 -16.42
CA GLN A 101 17.24 -41.63 -17.48
C GLN A 101 15.92 -41.03 -18.01
N SER A 102 15.80 -39.71 -17.99
CA SER A 102 15.10 -38.93 -19.01
C SER A 102 15.64 -37.50 -19.01
N SER A 103 16.21 -37.07 -20.14
CA SER A 103 16.47 -35.65 -20.41
C SER A 103 15.14 -34.95 -20.67
N GLU A 104 14.35 -34.71 -19.62
CA GLU A 104 13.20 -33.81 -19.75
C GLU A 104 13.69 -32.36 -19.74
N VAL A 105 13.20 -31.59 -20.71
CA VAL A 105 13.46 -30.15 -20.80
C VAL A 105 12.77 -29.50 -19.60
N VAL A 106 13.56 -29.07 -18.63
CA VAL A 106 13.07 -28.33 -17.48
C VAL A 106 12.67 -26.93 -17.94
N ASP A 107 11.38 -26.66 -17.92
CA ASP A 107 10.84 -25.32 -18.17
C ASP A 107 11.01 -24.47 -16.90
N GLU A 108 12.16 -23.80 -16.80
CA GLU A 108 12.49 -22.92 -15.67
C GLU A 108 11.44 -21.82 -15.46
N VAL A 109 10.75 -21.37 -16.52
CA VAL A 109 9.71 -20.35 -16.43
C VAL A 109 8.47 -20.92 -15.76
N LYS A 110 8.02 -22.11 -16.19
CA LYS A 110 6.89 -22.81 -15.56
C LYS A 110 7.20 -23.20 -14.11
N GLN A 111 8.42 -23.68 -13.84
CA GLN A 111 8.87 -24.03 -12.49
C GLN A 111 8.96 -22.81 -11.57
N TYR A 112 9.40 -21.65 -12.09
CA TYR A 112 9.36 -20.37 -11.38
C TYR A 112 7.92 -19.94 -11.06
N TYR A 113 6.97 -20.10 -11.98
CA TYR A 113 5.55 -19.80 -11.74
C TYR A 113 4.90 -20.75 -10.72
N ASP A 114 5.26 -22.03 -10.70
CA ASP A 114 4.73 -23.01 -9.75
C ASP A 114 5.30 -22.82 -8.33
N CYS A 115 6.58 -22.45 -8.17
CA CYS A 115 7.13 -21.98 -6.89
C CYS A 115 6.52 -20.63 -6.45
N LEU A 116 6.07 -19.81 -7.41
CA LEU A 116 5.30 -18.58 -7.19
C LEU A 116 3.80 -18.79 -7.08
N GLN A 117 3.29 -20.03 -7.00
CA GLN A 117 1.96 -20.29 -6.44
C GLN A 117 1.99 -19.94 -4.96
N LYS A 118 2.01 -18.61 -4.74
CA LYS A 118 1.82 -17.94 -3.48
C LYS A 118 0.61 -18.56 -2.86
N LEU A 119 0.81 -19.30 -1.79
CA LEU A 119 -0.19 -19.38 -0.74
C LEU A 119 -0.29 -17.98 -0.11
N THR A 120 -0.89 -17.05 -0.86
CA THR A 120 -1.60 -15.93 -0.27
C THR A 120 -2.85 -16.58 0.28
N PHE A 121 -2.75 -17.24 1.44
CA PHE A 121 -3.91 -17.80 2.10
C PHE A 121 -4.85 -16.65 2.41
N ARG A 122 -5.78 -16.35 1.50
CA ARG A 122 -7.08 -15.80 1.84
C ARG A 122 -7.99 -17.00 1.81
N LEU A 123 -8.58 -17.29 2.96
CA LEU A 123 -9.40 -18.48 3.15
C LEU A 123 -10.47 -18.57 2.04
N PRO A 124 -10.79 -19.77 1.55
CA PRO A 124 -11.95 -19.98 0.69
C PRO A 124 -13.17 -19.29 1.31
N ASN A 125 -13.87 -18.47 0.52
CA ASN A 125 -15.01 -17.63 0.91
C ASN A 125 -14.71 -16.29 1.63
N GLN A 126 -13.45 -15.90 1.84
CA GLN A 126 -13.13 -14.63 2.54
C GLN A 126 -12.77 -13.43 1.65
N GLN A 127 -12.91 -13.52 0.33
CA GLN A 127 -13.07 -12.33 -0.53
C GLN A 127 -13.55 -12.70 -1.92
N HIS A 128 -14.85 -12.51 -2.17
CA HIS A 128 -15.42 -12.52 -3.52
C HIS A 128 -16.03 -11.14 -3.80
N VAL A 129 -15.17 -10.16 -4.05
CA VAL A 129 -15.59 -9.05 -4.92
C VAL A 129 -14.83 -9.24 -6.22
N VAL A 130 -15.38 -10.09 -7.08
CA VAL A 130 -14.94 -10.22 -8.47
C VAL A 130 -15.57 -9.05 -9.21
N PHE A 131 -14.74 -8.18 -9.77
CA PHE A 131 -15.19 -7.12 -10.66
C PHE A 131 -15.09 -7.65 -12.10
N ASP A 132 -16.21 -7.66 -12.78
CA ASP A 132 -16.27 -7.82 -14.23
C ASP A 132 -15.90 -6.46 -14.87
N ASP A 133 -15.19 -6.48 -15.99
CA ASP A 133 -14.84 -5.28 -16.77
C ASP A 133 -16.11 -4.53 -17.23
N ALA A 134 -17.27 -5.20 -17.27
CA ALA A 134 -18.57 -4.59 -17.53
C ALA A 134 -19.17 -3.83 -16.32
N ASN A 135 -18.59 -3.94 -15.12
CA ASN A 135 -19.13 -3.29 -13.93
C ASN A 135 -18.83 -1.79 -13.90
N ILE A 136 -19.88 -0.97 -13.94
CA ILE A 136 -19.77 0.46 -13.74
C ILE A 136 -19.45 0.73 -12.25
N ILE A 137 -18.44 1.58 -12.01
CA ILE A 137 -17.92 1.95 -10.66
C ILE A 137 -19.05 2.32 -9.69
N ILE A 138 -20.08 3.03 -10.16
CA ILE A 138 -21.22 3.45 -9.33
C ILE A 138 -21.98 2.24 -8.76
N HIS A 139 -22.25 1.22 -9.57
CA HIS A 139 -22.95 0.01 -9.12
C HIS A 139 -22.12 -0.80 -8.13
N VAL A 140 -20.80 -0.85 -8.37
CA VAL A 140 -19.85 -1.46 -7.44
C VAL A 140 -19.88 -0.74 -6.10
N TYR A 141 -19.79 0.59 -6.10
CA TYR A 141 -19.86 1.39 -4.88
C TYR A 141 -21.18 1.16 -4.15
N LEU A 142 -22.32 1.26 -4.83
CA LEU A 142 -23.64 1.12 -4.21
C LEU A 142 -23.85 -0.26 -3.58
N ARG A 143 -23.35 -1.34 -4.21
CA ARG A 143 -23.45 -2.70 -3.65
C ARG A 143 -22.65 -2.84 -2.34
N ASN A 144 -21.53 -2.13 -2.23
CA ASN A 144 -20.58 -2.29 -1.13
C ASN A 144 -20.64 -1.16 -0.10
N LYS A 145 -21.48 -0.13 -0.31
CA LYS A 145 -21.48 1.11 0.48
C LYS A 145 -21.72 0.88 1.98
N ASP A 146 -22.51 -0.14 2.31
CA ASP A 146 -22.93 -0.46 3.69
C ASP A 146 -22.07 -1.59 4.30
N LEU A 147 -21.10 -2.13 3.55
CA LEU A 147 -20.21 -3.17 4.06
C LEU A 147 -19.13 -2.55 4.94
N VAL A 148 -19.10 -2.97 6.20
CA VAL A 148 -17.97 -2.69 7.08
C VAL A 148 -16.87 -3.68 6.76
N THR A 149 -15.85 -3.19 6.05
CA THR A 149 -14.65 -3.99 5.78
C THR A 149 -13.81 -4.15 7.05
N MET A 150 -12.96 -5.17 7.11
CA MET A 150 -11.97 -5.35 8.18
C MET A 150 -11.10 -4.10 8.38
N PHE A 151 -10.72 -3.43 7.29
CA PHE A 151 -10.01 -2.15 7.33
C PHE A 151 -10.81 -1.07 8.05
N MET A 152 -12.09 -0.89 7.71
CA MET A 152 -12.95 0.07 8.37
C MET A 152 -13.18 -0.29 9.85
N GLY A 153 -13.38 -1.57 10.15
CA GLY A 153 -13.49 -2.07 11.52
C GLY A 153 -12.25 -1.76 12.36
N SER A 154 -11.06 -2.05 11.84
CA SER A 154 -9.78 -1.74 12.48
C SER A 154 -9.62 -0.23 12.71
N MET A 155 -9.93 0.61 11.71
CA MET A 155 -9.86 2.07 11.85
C MET A 155 -10.84 2.63 12.89
N ILE A 156 -12.07 2.10 12.95
CA ILE A 156 -13.06 2.47 13.98
C ILE A 156 -12.58 2.02 15.37
N ALA A 157 -11.99 0.83 15.47
CA ALA A 157 -11.46 0.31 16.71
C ALA A 157 -10.28 1.15 17.22
N HIS A 158 -9.33 1.52 16.34
CA HIS A 158 -8.24 2.45 16.68
C HIS A 158 -8.75 3.78 17.25
N ARG A 159 -9.85 4.31 16.71
CA ARG A 159 -10.44 5.54 17.20
C ARG A 159 -11.07 5.37 18.59
N ARG A 160 -11.65 4.21 18.87
CA ARG A 160 -12.45 3.95 20.08
C ARG A 160 -11.62 3.42 21.25
N PHE A 161 -10.61 2.62 20.98
CA PHE A 161 -9.82 1.88 21.97
C PHE A 161 -8.34 2.27 21.86
N PRO A 162 -7.81 3.05 22.81
CA PRO A 162 -6.40 3.45 22.80
C PRO A 162 -5.42 2.26 22.82
N GLU A 163 -5.83 1.11 23.37
CA GLU A 163 -5.07 -0.13 23.37
C GLU A 163 -4.79 -0.63 21.95
N GLY A 164 -5.68 -0.31 21.01
CA GLY A 164 -5.53 -0.63 19.60
C GLY A 164 -4.35 0.07 18.94
N TRP A 165 -3.87 1.22 19.46
CA TRP A 165 -2.78 1.97 18.83
C TRP A 165 -1.45 1.21 18.80
N ALA A 166 -1.32 0.16 19.62
CA ALA A 166 -0.16 -0.72 19.63
C ALA A 166 -0.29 -1.90 18.65
N LEU A 167 -1.47 -2.12 18.08
CA LEU A 167 -1.75 -3.26 17.20
C LEU A 167 -1.56 -2.88 15.73
N THR A 168 -0.95 -3.78 14.99
CA THR A 168 -0.89 -3.73 13.53
C THR A 168 -2.18 -4.29 12.93
N TYR A 169 -2.43 -3.96 11.65
CA TYR A 169 -3.64 -4.42 10.94
C TYR A 169 -3.80 -5.95 10.94
N VAL A 170 -2.70 -6.71 10.97
CA VAL A 170 -2.74 -8.19 10.99
C VAL A 170 -3.04 -8.77 12.37
N GLU A 171 -2.92 -7.96 13.42
CA GLU A 171 -3.21 -8.36 14.81
C GLU A 171 -4.67 -8.07 15.20
N TYR A 172 -5.44 -7.41 14.33
CA TYR A 172 -6.88 -7.26 14.49
C TYR A 172 -7.60 -8.57 14.13
N PRO A 173 -8.48 -9.09 15.00
CA PRO A 173 -9.21 -10.34 14.80
C PRO A 173 -10.26 -10.27 13.69
#